data_AF-A0AA47JJI9-F1
#
_entry.id   AF-A0AA47JJI9-F1
#
_cell.length_a   1.000
_cell.length_b   1.000
_cell.length_c   1.000
_cell.angle_alpha   90.00
_cell.angle_beta   90.00
_cell.angle_gamma   90.00
#
_symmetry.space_group_name_H-M   'P 1'
#
loop_
_entity.id
_entity.type
_entity.pdbx_description
1 polymer ?
#
loop_
_entity_poly.entity_id
_entity_poly.type
_entity_poly.pdbx_seq_one_letter_code
_entity_poly.pdbx_strand_id
1 'polypeptide(L)' 'MHAAWHFWYAVGFGGESGLRKLGLSGIHPLTRR' A
#
# COMPACT_ATOMS: atom_id res chain seq x y z
N MET A 1 20.48 -14.52 -9.21
CA MET A 1 20.10 -14.00 -7.88
C MET A 1 19.66 -12.54 -8.01
N HIS A 2 18.39 -12.32 -8.38
CA HIS A 2 17.74 -10.99 -8.44
C HIS A 2 16.27 -11.09 -7.93
N ALA A 3 15.78 -12.31 -7.71
CA ALA A 3 14.41 -12.58 -7.26
C ALA A 3 14.13 -12.03 -5.86
N ALA A 4 15.09 -12.12 -4.93
CA ALA A 4 14.94 -11.55 -3.59
C ALA A 4 14.86 -10.02 -3.61
N TRP A 5 15.59 -9.37 -4.53
CA TRP A 5 15.56 -7.91 -4.70
C TRP A 5 14.22 -7.43 -5.28
N HIS A 6 13.76 -8.09 -6.35
CA HIS A 6 12.44 -7.79 -6.92
C HIS A 6 11.30 -8.11 -5.95
N PHE A 7 11.41 -9.20 -5.18
CA PHE A 7 10.42 -9.58 -4.18
C PHE A 7 10.30 -8.54 -3.07
N TRP A 8 11.44 -8.06 -2.55
CA TRP A 8 11.44 -7.02 -1.52
C TRP A 8 10.84 -5.70 -2.04
N TYR A 9 11.14 -5.32 -3.29
CA TYR A 9 10.54 -4.13 -3.92
C TYR A 9 9.03 -4.30 -4.14
N ALA A 10 8.56 -5.47 -4.57
CA ALA A 10 7.14 -5.76 -4.78
C ALA A 10 6.36 -5.82 -3.47
N VAL A 11 6.94 -6.37 -2.39
CA VAL A 11 6.33 -6.41 -1.06
C VAL A 11 6.29 -5.01 -0.44
N GLY A 12 7.37 -4.23 -0.55
CA GLY A 12 7.38 -2.83 -0.11
C GLY A 12 6.38 -1.99 -0.87
N PHE A 13 6.37 -2.08 -2.21
CA PHE A 13 5.48 -1.28 -3.05
C PHE A 13 4.00 -1.71 -2.96
N GLY A 14 3.71 -3.01 -2.92
CA GLY A 14 2.34 -3.53 -2.80
C GLY A 14 1.76 -3.32 -1.40
N GLY A 15 2.58 -3.51 -0.36
CA GLY A 15 2.23 -3.21 1.03
C GLY A 15 2.05 -1.72 1.26
N GLU A 16 2.99 -0.87 0.85
CA GLU A 16 2.89 0.59 0.97
C GLU A 16 1.76 1.15 0.11
N SER A 17 1.53 0.68 -1.12
CA SER A 17 0.45 1.20 -1.96
C SER A 17 -0.91 0.72 -1.49
N GLY A 18 -1.03 -0.53 -1.02
CA GLY A 18 -2.23 -1.07 -0.39
C GLY A 18 -2.56 -0.35 0.92
N LEU A 19 -1.56 -0.15 1.79
CA LEU A 19 -1.70 0.60 3.05
C LEU A 19 -1.92 2.09 2.82
N ARG A 20 -1.27 2.71 1.83
CA ARG A 20 -1.48 4.11 1.45
C ARG A 20 -2.86 4.31 0.81
N LYS A 21 -3.36 3.34 0.05
CA LYS A 21 -4.72 3.39 -0.53
C LYS A 21 -5.79 3.03 0.50
N LEU A 22 -5.54 2.12 1.44
CA LEU A 22 -6.44 1.84 2.58
C LEU A 22 -6.44 2.99 3.58
N GLY A 23 -5.32 3.68 3.78
CA GLY A 23 -5.26 4.94 4.51
C GLY A 23 -6.07 6.01 3.79
N LEU A 24 -5.84 6.25 2.49
CA LEU A 24 -6.57 7.29 1.76
C LEU A 24 -8.06 6.94 1.47
N SER A 25 -8.44 5.66 1.44
CA SER A 25 -9.81 5.18 1.20
C SER A 25 -10.59 4.88 2.47
N GLY A 26 -9.93 4.59 3.59
CA GLY A 26 -10.53 4.36 4.92
C GLY A 26 -10.45 5.56 5.85
N ILE A 27 -9.54 6.51 5.59
CA ILE A 27 -9.56 7.89 6.13
C ILE A 27 -10.39 8.80 5.19
N HIS A 28 -10.92 8.26 4.09
CA HIS A 28 -11.95 8.95 3.31
C HIS A 28 -13.14 9.16 4.25
N PRO A 29 -13.35 10.39 4.72
CA PRO A 29 -13.86 10.67 6.04
C PRO A 29 -15.23 10.04 6.22
N LEU A 30 -15.42 9.37 7.36
CA LEU A 30 -16.70 9.00 7.95
C LEU A 30 -17.52 10.25 8.35
N THR A 31 -17.39 11.34 7.58
CA THR A 31 -18.04 12.63 7.73
C THR A 31 -18.21 13.22 6.33
N ARG A 32 -19.07 12.59 5.53
CA ARG A 32 -19.79 13.32 4.48
C ARG A 32 -21.27 13.02 4.60
N ARG A 33 -21.80 13.31 5.78
CA ARG A 33 -23.18 13.71 6.02
C ARG A 33 -23.15 14.96 6.88
#